data_AF-Q00615-F1
#
_entry.id   AF-Q00615-F1
#
_cell.length_a   1.000
_cell.length_b   1.000
_cell.length_c   1.000
_cell.angle_alpha   90.00
_cell.angle_beta   90.00
_cell.angle_gamma   90.00
#
_symmetry.space_group_name_H-M   'P 1'
#
loop_
_entity.id
_entity.type
_entity.pdbx_description
1 polymer ?
#
loop_
_entity_poly.entity_id
_entity_poly.type
_entity_poly.pdbx_seq_one_letter_code
_entity_poly.pdbx_strand_id
1 'polypeptide(L)'
;DLKPENVLIQSNGHVSLTDFDLSCLTSCKPQLILPAIEEKKKRKKKKNKGQQKNQQVPMFMAEPMRASNSFVGTHEYLAPE
;
A
#
# COMPACT_ATOMS: atom_id res chain seq x y z
N ASP A 1 2.81 -11.35 12.08
CA ASP A 1 3.69 -12.46 11.69
C ASP A 1 3.68 -12.63 10.17
N LEU A 2 4.30 -11.69 9.46
CA LEU A 2 4.32 -11.76 8.00
C LEU A 2 5.58 -12.47 7.55
N LYS A 3 5.41 -13.65 6.96
CA LYS A 3 6.47 -14.54 6.45
C LYS A 3 6.20 -14.91 4.99
N PRO A 4 7.21 -15.33 4.21
CA PRO A 4 7.01 -15.74 2.81
C PRO A 4 5.95 -16.83 2.64
N GLU A 5 5.88 -17.79 3.56
CA GLU A 5 4.88 -18.87 3.56
C GLU A 5 3.43 -18.39 3.73
N ASN A 6 3.23 -17.23 4.37
CA ASN A 6 1.91 -16.63 4.59
C ASN A 6 1.44 -15.76 3.41
N VAL A 7 2.22 -15.72 2.31
CA VAL A 7 1.89 -15.03 1.07
C VAL A 7 1.64 -16.07 -0.03
N LEU A 8 0.37 -16.39 -0.26
CA LEU A 8 -0.03 -17.39 -1.24
C LEU A 8 -0.25 -16.77 -2.62
N ILE A 9 0.19 -17.45 -3.67
CA ILE A 9 -0.08 -17.09 -5.07
C ILE A 9 -1.08 -18.10 -5.65
N GLN A 10 -2.24 -17.62 -6.07
CA GLN A 10 -3.27 -18.42 -6.71
C GLN A 10 -2.92 -18.73 -8.18
N SER A 11 -3.54 -19.74 -8.78
CA SER A 11 -3.30 -20.14 -10.19
C SER A 11 -3.67 -19.06 -11.21
N ASN A 12 -4.56 -18.13 -10.84
CA ASN A 12 -4.93 -16.95 -11.62
C ASN A 12 -3.95 -15.77 -11.45
N GLY A 13 -2.90 -15.94 -10.64
CA GLY A 13 -1.91 -14.90 -10.34
C GLY A 13 -2.31 -13.93 -9.23
N HIS A 14 -3.46 -14.10 -8.56
CA HIS A 14 -3.83 -13.27 -7.41
C HIS A 14 -3.08 -13.69 -6.15
N VAL A 15 -2.78 -12.71 -5.30
CA VAL A 15 -2.12 -12.91 -4.01
C VAL A 15 -3.17 -12.98 -2.91
N SER A 16 -2.98 -13.88 -1.94
CA SER A 16 -3.79 -13.97 -0.73
C SER A 16 -2.88 -14.06 0.49
N LEU A 17 -3.24 -13.36 1.55
CA LEU A 17 -2.56 -13.46 2.85
C LEU A 17 -3.29 -14.47 3.73
N THR A 18 -2.54 -15.23 4.50
CA THR A 18 -3.06 -16.24 5.44
C THR A 18 -2.49 -16.05 6.84
N ASP A 19 -2.93 -16.91 7.78
CA ASP A 19 -2.40 -17.00 9.14
C ASP A 19 -2.60 -15.71 9.97
N PHE A 20 -3.86 -15.46 10.35
CA PHE A 20 -4.28 -14.28 11.11
C PHE A 20 -4.43 -14.55 12.62
N ASP A 21 -3.98 -15.70 13.11
CA ASP A 21 -4.18 -16.12 14.50
C ASP A 21 -3.43 -15.20 15.49
N LEU A 22 -2.30 -14.62 15.05
CA LEU A 22 -1.53 -13.63 15.80
C LEU A 22 -1.91 -12.18 15.46
N SER A 23 -3.00 -11.96 14.72
CA SER A 23 -3.45 -10.60 14.40
C SER A 23 -3.97 -9.87 15.64
N CYS A 24 -3.71 -8.56 15.71
CA CYS A 24 -4.24 -7.70 16.76
C CYS A 24 -5.25 -6.71 16.15
N LEU A 25 -6.46 -6.67 16.69
CA LEU A 25 -7.45 -5.67 16.31
C LEU A 25 -6.99 -4.29 16.77
N THR A 26 -6.94 -3.34 15.84
CA THR A 26 -6.54 -1.95 16.09
C THR A 26 -7.38 -1.00 15.27
N SER A 27 -7.60 0.21 15.79
CA SER A 27 -8.25 1.28 15.04
C SER A 27 -7.31 1.81 13.95
N CYS A 28 -7.88 2.26 12.84
CA CYS A 28 -7.17 2.95 11.77
C CYS A 28 -7.99 4.14 11.28
N LYS A 29 -7.36 5.06 10.55
CA LYS A 29 -8.04 6.14 9.83
C LYS A 29 -7.94 5.88 8.33
N PRO A 30 -8.91 5.18 7.72
CA PRO A 30 -8.86 4.88 6.30
C PRO A 30 -8.96 6.16 5.46
N GLN A 31 -8.12 6.28 4.44
CA GLN A 31 -8.05 7.43 3.55
C GLN A 31 -7.91 6.97 2.10
N LEU A 32 -8.67 7.60 1.21
CA LEU A 32 -8.46 7.48 -0.23
C LEU A 32 -7.60 8.65 -0.68
N ILE A 33 -6.35 8.37 -0.99
CA ILE A 33 -5.38 9.33 -1.49
C ILE A 33 -5.50 9.36 -3.01
N LEU A 34 -6.00 10.48 -3.52
CA LEU A 34 -5.93 10.80 -4.94
C LEU A 34 -4.59 11.49 -5.18
N PRO A 35 -3.74 10.99 -6.08
CA PRO A 35 -2.49 11.66 -6.38
C PRO A 35 -2.79 13.09 -6.85
N ALA A 36 -2.06 14.07 -6.33
CA ALA A 36 -2.29 15.46 -6.71
C ALA A 36 -1.78 15.68 -8.14
N ILE A 37 -2.61 16.30 -8.97
CA ILE A 37 -2.15 16.92 -10.21
C ILE A 37 -1.48 18.21 -9.76
N GLU A 38 -0.14 18.23 -9.69
CA GLU A 38 0.57 19.50 -9.56
C GLU A 38 0.25 20.35 -10.79
N GLU A 39 -0.71 21.28 -10.66
CA GLU A 39 -0.92 22.33 -11.64
C GLU A 39 0.28 23.27 -11.61
N LYS A 40 1.37 22.87 -12.30
CA LYS A 40 2.41 23.80 -12.71
C LYS A 40 1.82 24.75 -13.74
N LYS A 41 1.14 25.79 -13.26
CA LYS A 41 0.84 27.02 -13.99
C LYS A 41 2.15 27.71 -14.39
N LYS A 42 2.81 27.22 -15.44
CA LYS A 42 3.78 28.02 -16.21
C LYS A 42 3.43 27.93 -17.69
N ARG A 43 2.79 29.02 -18.14
CA ARG A 43 2.57 29.48 -19.51
C ARG A 43 3.67 29.00 -20.48
N LYS A 44 3.31 28.31 -21.57
CA LYS A 44 3.51 28.74 -22.98
C LYS A 44 3.25 27.61 -24.00
N LYS A 45 2.31 27.91 -24.91
CA LYS A 45 2.25 27.59 -26.37
C LYS A 45 2.23 26.13 -26.88
N LYS A 46 1.05 25.81 -27.44
CA LYS A 46 0.77 25.15 -28.76
C LYS A 46 1.30 23.73 -29.06
N LYS A 47 0.30 22.87 -29.39
CA LYS A 47 0.30 21.77 -30.39
C LYS A 47 1.03 20.46 -30.02
N ASN A 48 0.30 19.42 -29.64
CA ASN A 48 -0.12 18.31 -30.52
C ASN A 48 -0.75 17.14 -29.75
N LYS A 49 -1.55 16.36 -30.48
CA LYS A 49 -2.39 15.22 -30.07
C LYS A 49 -1.61 14.14 -29.31
N GLY A 50 -2.22 13.67 -28.21
CA GLY A 50 -1.75 12.51 -27.44
C GLY A 50 -2.16 12.62 -25.98
N GLN A 51 -3.46 12.67 -25.70
CA GLN A 51 -3.98 12.63 -24.33
C GLN A 51 -3.73 11.25 -23.71
N GLN A 52 -2.49 10.98 -23.30
CA GLN A 52 -2.26 10.05 -22.20
C GLN A 52 -2.73 10.77 -20.95
N LYS A 53 -4.02 10.62 -20.62
CA LYS A 53 -4.49 10.83 -19.26
C LYS A 53 -3.70 9.82 -18.42
N ASN A 54 -2.61 10.28 -17.83
CA ASN A 54 -1.85 9.55 -16.83
C ASN A 54 -2.84 9.31 -15.68
N GLN A 55 -3.55 8.19 -15.74
CA GLN A 55 -4.68 7.89 -14.87
C GLN A 55 -4.05 7.57 -13.52
N GLN A 56 -3.91 8.61 -12.71
CA GLN A 56 -3.34 8.55 -11.38
C GLN A 56 -4.18 7.55 -10.57
N VAL A 57 -3.62 6.37 -10.30
CA VAL A 57 -4.33 5.29 -9.63
C VAL A 57 -4.60 5.73 -8.19
N PRO A 58 -5.86 5.70 -7.72
CA PRO A 58 -6.18 6.07 -6.35
C PRO A 58 -5.52 5.08 -5.38
N MET A 59 -4.92 5.59 -4.31
CA MET A 59 -4.30 4.78 -3.27
C MET A 59 -5.20 4.74 -2.04
N PHE A 60 -5.58 3.54 -1.59
CA PHE A 60 -6.26 3.37 -0.32
C PHE A 60 -5.24 3.13 0.78
N MET A 61 -5.21 4.01 1.78
CA MET A 61 -4.30 3.94 2.92
C MET A 61 -5.10 3.70 4.20
N ALA A 62 -4.71 2.72 4.99
CA ALA A 62 -5.36 2.40 6.27
C ALA A 62 -4.29 2.07 7.33
N GLU A 63 -3.44 3.05 7.63
CA GLU A 63 -2.38 2.86 8.63
C GLU A 63 -2.98 2.57 10.02
N PRO A 64 -2.51 1.52 10.71
CA PRO A 64 -2.95 1.21 12.07
C PRO A 64 -2.47 2.30 13.05
N MET A 65 -3.30 2.64 14.04
CA MET A 65 -2.94 3.64 15.06
C MET A 65 -1.85 3.18 16.03
N ARG A 66 -1.50 1.88 16.00
CA ARG A 66 -0.47 1.27 16.83
C ARG A 66 0.66 0.74 15.95
N ALA A 67 1.90 1.02 16.33
CA ALA A 67 3.07 0.39 15.73
C ALA A 67 3.12 -1.11 16.10
N SER A 68 3.43 -1.96 15.13
CA SER A 68 3.62 -3.40 15.33
C SER A 68 4.87 -3.86 14.58
N ASN A 69 5.77 -4.55 15.28
CA ASN A 69 7.02 -5.06 14.72
C ASN A 69 6.80 -6.42 14.00
N SER A 70 5.71 -6.52 13.25
CA SER A 70 5.18 -7.78 12.68
C SER A 70 6.04 -8.38 11.56
N PHE A 71 7.02 -7.63 11.03
CA PHE A 71 7.86 -8.11 9.93
C PHE A 71 9.10 -8.83 10.48
N VAL A 72 9.12 -10.15 10.30
CA VAL A 72 10.24 -11.01 10.69
C VAL A 72 11.44 -10.65 9.79
N GLY A 73 12.60 -10.38 10.40
CA GLY A 73 13.82 -10.04 9.66
C GLY A 73 14.16 -8.54 9.57
N THR A 74 13.48 -7.67 10.31
CA THR A 74 13.99 -6.32 10.60
C THR A 74 14.98 -6.37 11.77
N HIS A 75 15.87 -5.39 11.86
CA HIS A 75 16.84 -5.27 12.96
C HIS A 75 16.18 -5.09 14.35
N GLU A 76 14.89 -4.78 14.39
CA GLU A 76 14.08 -4.58 15.59
C GLU A 76 13.18 -5.79 15.91
N TYR A 77 13.33 -6.91 15.19
CA TYR A 77 12.55 -8.12 15.44
C TYR A 77 13.00 -8.79 16.74
N LEU A 78 12.10 -8.82 17.73
CA LEU A 78 12.20 -9.62 18.94
C LEU A 78 11.16 -10.74 18.82
N ALA A 79 11.60 -12.01 18.83
CA ALA A 79 10.69 -13.14 18.86
C ALA A 79 9.87 -13.10 20.17
N PRO A 80 8.57 -13.47 20.16
CA PRO A 80 7.85 -13.65 21.41
C PRO A 80 8.49 -14.81 22.21
N GLU A 81 8.70 -14.60 23.51
CA GLU A 81 9.10 -15.65 24.48
C GLU A 81 7.96 -16.63 24.77
#